data_AF-A0A970BKP7-F1
#
_entry.id   AF-A0A970BKP7-F1
#
_cell.length_a   1.000
_cell.length_b   1.000
_cell.length_c   1.000
_cell.angle_alpha   90.00
_cell.angle_beta   90.00
_cell.angle_gamma   90.00
#
_symmetry.space_group_name_H-M   'P 1'
#
loop_
_entity.id
_entity.type
_entity.pdbx_description
1 polymer ?
#
loop_
_entity_poly.entity_id
_entity_poly.type
_entity_poly.pdbx_seq_one_letter_code
_entity_poly.pdbx_strand_id
1 'polypeptide(L)'
;MELVTPGIGLIFWTTIIFLILMLVLGKFAWKPINKMISDRNQSIEDALNMAEKAREEMKELKAGNEKIMAEARIERDNILKEAKELKDQIVAEAKKEAGKEVEKLKKSASMEIAAQKAAAVEEIRNQVLDLSVLVAEKVIRREVKDKNANQVLVDDILK
;
A
#
# COMPACT_ATOMS: atom_id res chain seq x y z
N MET A 1 20.67 68.21 87.60
CA MET A 1 20.61 67.42 86.35
C MET A 1 21.34 66.10 86.56
N GLU A 2 20.75 65.15 87.29
CA GLU A 2 21.30 63.78 87.47
C GLU A 2 20.42 62.71 86.80
N LEU A 3 19.38 63.10 86.04
CA LEU A 3 18.40 62.18 85.48
C LEU A 3 18.70 61.69 84.04
N VAL A 4 19.82 62.07 83.43
CA VAL A 4 20.06 61.79 81.99
C VAL A 4 21.33 60.97 81.72
N THR A 5 22.17 60.71 82.73
CA THR A 5 23.29 59.77 82.57
C THR A 5 22.87 58.42 83.14
N PRO A 6 22.67 57.38 82.31
CA PRO A 6 22.40 56.05 82.84
C PRO A 6 23.53 55.66 83.78
N GLY A 7 23.18 55.19 84.98
CA GLY A 7 24.17 54.78 85.98
C GLY A 7 25.15 53.77 85.37
N ILE A 8 26.43 53.87 85.72
CA ILE A 8 27.53 53.05 85.14
C ILE A 8 27.20 51.55 85.18
N GLY A 9 26.48 51.09 86.23
CA GLY A 9 26.01 49.71 86.34
C GLY A 9 25.02 49.29 85.24
N LEU A 10 24.10 50.17 84.82
CA LEU A 10 23.15 49.89 83.74
C LEU A 10 23.89 49.69 82.42
N ILE A 11 24.83 50.59 82.09
CA ILE A 11 25.64 50.53 80.85
C ILE A 11 26.48 49.25 80.82
N PHE A 12 27.07 48.86 81.96
CA PHE A 12 27.87 47.64 82.06
C PHE A 12 27.04 46.38 81.79
N TRP A 13 25.88 46.24 82.44
CA TRP A 13 25.00 45.09 82.25
C TRP A 13 24.35 45.05 80.86
N THR A 14 23.94 46.19 80.30
CA THR A 14 23.42 46.24 78.92
C THR A 14 24.48 45.86 77.90
N THR A 15 25.73 46.29 78.08
CA THR A 15 26.85 45.90 77.21
C THR A 15 27.14 44.41 77.30
N ILE A 16 27.14 43.83 78.50
CA ILE A 16 27.30 42.38 78.69
C ILE A 16 26.17 41.60 77.99
N ILE A 17 24.91 42.00 78.20
CA ILE A 17 23.76 41.34 77.57
C ILE A 17 23.81 41.49 76.06
N PHE A 18 24.21 42.65 75.54
CA PHE A 18 24.39 42.89 74.11
C PHE A 18 25.48 41.98 73.53
N LEU A 19 26.64 41.85 74.19
CA LEU A 19 27.70 40.95 73.74
C LEU A 19 27.29 39.49 73.76
N ILE A 20 26.59 39.05 74.81
CA ILE A 20 26.02 37.70 74.89
C ILE A 20 25.03 37.47 73.74
N LEU A 21 24.11 38.41 73.52
CA LEU A 21 23.13 38.34 72.43
C LEU A 21 23.83 38.31 71.05
N MET A 22 24.86 39.13 70.84
CA MET A 22 25.65 39.18 69.62
C MET A 22 26.34 37.84 69.35
N LEU A 23 26.91 37.20 70.37
CA LEU A 23 27.54 35.87 70.23
C LEU A 23 26.51 34.78 69.94
N VAL A 24 25.34 34.83 70.59
CA VAL A 24 24.24 33.90 70.33
C VAL A 24 23.72 34.08 68.90
N LEU A 25 23.42 35.29 68.46
CA LEU A 25 22.97 35.59 67.10
C LEU A 25 24.04 35.24 66.06
N GLY A 26 25.31 35.57 66.30
CA GLY A 26 26.41 35.22 65.40
C GLY A 26 26.54 33.71 65.20
N LYS A 27 26.37 32.91 66.27
CA LYS A 27 26.44 31.45 66.17
C LYS A 27 25.17 30.81 65.60
N PHE A 28 23.99 31.30 65.97
CA PHE A 28 22.70 30.67 65.63
C PHE A 28 22.07 31.20 64.33
N ALA A 29 22.25 32.47 63.97
CA ALA A 29 21.61 33.06 62.79
C ALA A 29 22.43 32.87 61.49
N TRP A 30 23.76 32.73 61.59
CA TRP A 30 24.61 32.61 60.40
C TRP A 30 24.38 31.31 59.62
N LYS A 31 24.21 30.20 60.34
CA LYS A 31 23.96 28.87 59.75
C LYS A 31 22.65 28.80 58.94
N PRO A 32 21.48 29.22 59.45
CA PRO A 32 20.23 29.19 58.68
C PRO A 32 20.23 30.18 57.51
N ILE A 33 20.84 31.36 57.64
CA ILE A 33 20.93 32.32 56.53
C ILE A 33 21.73 31.76 55.36
N ASN A 34 22.93 31.22 55.63
CA ASN A 34 23.74 30.61 54.57
C ASN A 34 23.06 29.40 53.96
N LYS A 35 22.35 28.60 54.77
CA LYS A 35 21.56 27.48 54.26
C LYS A 35 20.47 27.94 53.30
N MET A 36 19.68 28.96 53.66
CA MET A 36 18.63 29.48 52.76
C MET A 36 19.18 30.03 51.45
N ILE A 37 20.33 30.72 51.48
CA ILE A 37 20.97 31.23 50.27
C ILE A 37 21.49 30.07 49.41
N SER A 38 22.14 29.08 50.03
CA SER A 38 22.62 27.88 49.33
C SER A 38 21.47 27.08 48.71
N ASP A 39 20.39 26.85 49.44
CA ASP A 39 19.21 26.11 48.97
C ASP A 39 18.57 26.85 47.78
N ARG A 40 18.50 28.19 47.83
CA ARG A 40 18.00 29.00 46.72
C ARG A 40 18.91 28.91 45.50
N ASN A 41 20.22 29.03 45.68
CA ASN A 41 21.17 28.92 44.58
C ASN A 41 21.10 27.53 43.92
N GLN A 42 21.07 26.47 44.73
CA GLN A 42 20.92 25.10 44.24
C GLN A 42 19.62 24.94 43.45
N SER A 43 18.50 25.44 43.96
CA SER A 43 17.22 25.36 43.26
C SER A 43 17.23 26.11 41.92
N ILE A 44 17.93 27.25 41.83
CA ILE A 44 18.06 28.00 40.57
C ILE A 44 18.95 27.24 39.59
N GLU A 45 20.07 26.71 40.07
CA GLU A 45 20.98 25.90 39.25
C GLU A 45 20.29 24.64 38.72
N ASP A 46 19.56 23.92 39.57
CA ASP A 46 18.78 22.75 39.17
C ASP A 46 17.70 23.13 38.15
N ALA A 47 16.99 24.25 38.35
CA ALA A 47 15.98 24.71 37.41
C ALA A 47 16.57 25.09 36.04
N LEU A 48 17.74 25.74 36.02
CA LEU A 48 18.45 26.07 34.78
C LEU A 48 18.95 24.81 34.07
N ASN A 49 19.54 23.87 34.80
CA ASN A 49 20.00 22.58 34.27
C ASN A 49 18.83 21.77 33.69
N MET A 50 17.68 21.74 34.37
CA MET A 50 16.48 21.09 33.84
C MET A 50 15.96 21.78 32.57
N ALA A 51 15.97 23.11 32.52
CA ALA A 51 15.53 23.85 31.34
C ALA A 51 16.48 23.64 30.14
N GLU A 52 17.78 23.54 30.38
CA GLU A 52 18.77 23.24 29.35
C GLU A 52 18.61 21.82 28.81
N LYS A 53 18.49 20.81 29.70
CA LYS A 53 18.20 19.43 29.31
C LYS A 53 16.91 19.31 28.51
N ALA A 54 15.83 19.95 28.95
CA ALA A 54 14.56 19.94 28.22
C ALA A 54 14.69 20.57 26.82
N ARG A 55 15.50 21.63 26.67
CA ARG A 55 15.79 22.22 25.35
C ARG A 55 16.59 21.29 24.47
N GLU A 56 17.59 20.60 25.02
CA GLU A 56 18.39 19.63 24.29
C GLU A 56 17.54 18.44 23.83
N GLU A 57 16.75 17.85 24.73
CA GLU A 57 15.80 16.77 24.41
C GLU A 57 14.78 17.21 23.34
N MET A 58 14.24 18.44 23.42
CA MET A 58 13.35 18.96 22.37
C MET A 58 14.06 19.12 21.03
N LYS A 59 15.33 19.53 21.03
CA LYS A 59 16.12 19.66 19.81
C LYS A 59 16.38 18.30 19.18
N GLU A 60 16.75 17.30 19.98
CA GLU A 60 16.92 15.91 19.55
C GLU A 60 15.62 15.32 19.02
N LEU A 61 14.51 15.50 19.74
CA LEU A 61 13.19 15.03 19.33
C LEU A 61 12.77 15.66 18.00
N LYS A 62 13.02 16.96 17.82
CA LYS A 62 12.71 17.64 16.56
C LYS A 62 13.57 17.11 15.41
N ALA A 63 14.87 16.92 15.62
CA ALA A 63 15.76 16.35 14.62
C ALA A 63 15.38 14.90 14.27
N GLY A 64 15.01 14.11 15.27
CA GLY A 64 14.50 12.74 15.09
C GLY A 64 13.20 12.71 14.30
N ASN A 65 12.24 13.59 14.60
CA ASN A 65 10.99 13.71 13.85
C ASN A 65 11.23 14.14 12.41
N GLU A 66 12.11 15.12 12.15
CA GLU A 66 12.46 15.53 10.79
C GLU A 66 13.07 14.37 9.99
N LYS A 67 13.93 13.56 10.62
CA LYS A 67 14.50 12.35 10.02
C LYS A 67 13.43 11.30 9.72
N ILE A 68 12.56 10.97 10.67
CA ILE A 68 11.45 10.02 10.48
C ILE A 68 10.53 10.50 9.34
N MET A 69 10.21 11.79 9.29
CA MET A 69 9.38 12.36 8.23
C MET A 69 10.06 12.29 6.85
N ALA A 70 11.38 12.43 6.79
CA ALA A 70 12.14 12.27 5.55
C ALA A 70 12.15 10.79 5.10
N GLU A 71 12.40 9.86 6.02
CA GLU A 71 12.37 8.41 5.77
C GLU A 71 10.98 7.96 5.29
N ALA A 72 9.91 8.40 5.97
CA ALA A 72 8.54 8.10 5.58
C ALA A 72 8.18 8.63 4.18
N ARG A 73 8.73 9.79 3.78
CA ARG A 73 8.54 10.32 2.42
C ARG A 73 9.24 9.45 1.37
N ILE A 74 10.48 9.03 1.65
CA ILE A 74 11.23 8.14 0.76
C ILE A 74 10.52 6.80 0.61
N GLU A 75 10.08 6.21 1.72
CA GLU A 75 9.35 4.95 1.71
C GLU A 75 8.02 5.06 0.96
N ARG A 76 7.25 6.12 1.20
CA ARG A 76 6.02 6.42 0.43
C ARG A 76 6.32 6.50 -1.07
N ASP A 77 7.37 7.22 -1.47
CA ASP A 77 7.71 7.40 -2.88
C ASP A 77 8.15 6.09 -3.52
N ASN A 78 8.86 5.23 -2.77
CA ASN A 78 9.20 3.87 -3.20
C ASN A 78 7.95 3.01 -3.38
N ILE A 79 7.03 3.00 -2.41
CA ILE A 79 5.76 2.26 -2.50
C ILE A 79 4.96 2.73 -3.73
N LEU A 80 4.87 4.03 -3.97
CA LEU A 80 4.16 4.57 -5.13
C LEU A 80 4.82 4.19 -6.46
N LYS A 81 6.15 4.13 -6.50
CA LYS A 81 6.90 3.67 -7.67
C LYS A 81 6.67 2.19 -7.93
N GLU A 82 6.83 1.35 -6.91
CA GLU A 82 6.58 -0.09 -6.99
C GLU A 82 5.14 -0.41 -7.40
N ALA A 83 4.15 0.31 -6.85
CA ALA A 83 2.76 0.16 -7.22
C ALA A 83 2.49 0.51 -8.70
N LYS A 84 3.15 1.56 -9.23
CA LYS A 84 3.06 1.90 -10.65
C LYS A 84 3.71 0.85 -11.53
N GLU A 85 4.91 0.39 -11.18
CA GLU A 85 5.61 -0.65 -11.92
C GLU A 85 4.81 -1.96 -11.94
N LEU A 86 4.26 -2.38 -10.80
CA LEU A 86 3.41 -3.56 -10.69
C LEU A 86 2.13 -3.41 -11.50
N LYS A 87 1.47 -2.24 -11.46
CA LYS A 87 0.31 -1.95 -12.28
C LYS A 87 0.65 -2.11 -13.77
N ASP A 88 1.74 -1.51 -14.22
CA ASP A 88 2.13 -1.55 -15.63
C ASP A 88 2.48 -2.98 -16.07
N GLN A 89 3.12 -3.77 -15.20
CA GLN A 89 3.36 -5.19 -15.41
C GLN A 89 2.07 -6.00 -15.51
N ILE A 90 1.12 -5.80 -14.59
CA ILE A 90 -0.18 -6.49 -14.62
C ILE A 90 -0.93 -6.17 -15.92
N VAL A 91 -0.95 -4.88 -16.32
CA VAL A 91 -1.60 -4.47 -17.58
C VAL A 91 -0.91 -5.08 -18.80
N ALA A 92 0.42 -5.14 -18.81
CA ALA A 92 1.19 -5.74 -19.89
C ALA A 92 0.93 -7.26 -20.00
N GLU A 93 0.96 -7.99 -18.88
CA GLU A 93 0.70 -9.43 -18.89
C GLU A 93 -0.76 -9.72 -19.24
N ALA A 94 -1.72 -8.96 -18.71
CA ALA A 94 -3.13 -9.10 -19.09
C ALA A 94 -3.36 -8.88 -20.59
N LYS A 95 -2.72 -7.87 -21.20
CA LYS A 95 -2.79 -7.65 -22.66
C LYS A 95 -2.18 -8.80 -23.45
N LYS A 96 -1.06 -9.34 -22.99
CA LYS A 96 -0.37 -10.47 -23.63
C LYS A 96 -1.21 -11.75 -23.54
N GLU A 97 -1.81 -12.03 -22.40
CA GLU A 97 -2.69 -13.18 -22.20
C GLU A 97 -3.98 -13.05 -23.01
N ALA A 98 -4.60 -11.86 -23.01
CA ALA A 98 -5.74 -11.56 -23.88
C ALA A 98 -5.39 -11.75 -25.37
N GLY A 99 -4.21 -11.31 -25.81
CA GLY A 99 -3.73 -11.53 -27.17
C GLY A 99 -3.60 -13.01 -27.53
N LYS A 100 -3.05 -13.83 -26.61
CA LYS A 100 -2.96 -15.28 -26.80
C LYS A 100 -4.34 -15.93 -26.89
N GLU A 101 -5.28 -15.54 -26.03
CA GLU A 101 -6.62 -16.11 -26.03
C GLU A 101 -7.40 -15.71 -27.30
N VAL A 102 -7.24 -14.46 -27.77
CA VAL A 102 -7.81 -14.02 -29.05
C VAL A 102 -7.28 -14.83 -30.23
N GLU A 103 -5.98 -15.09 -30.30
CA GLU A 103 -5.40 -15.90 -31.38
C GLU A 103 -5.85 -17.37 -31.30
N LYS A 104 -5.97 -17.93 -30.09
CA LYS A 104 -6.56 -19.26 -29.89
C LYS A 104 -8.01 -19.31 -30.36
N LEU A 105 -8.81 -18.30 -29.99
CA LEU A 105 -10.22 -18.20 -30.41
C LEU A 105 -10.35 -18.08 -31.93
N LYS A 106 -9.56 -17.23 -32.58
CA LYS A 106 -9.54 -17.11 -34.05
C LYS A 106 -9.17 -18.41 -34.72
N LYS A 107 -8.18 -19.14 -34.18
CA LYS A 107 -7.79 -20.44 -34.73
C LYS A 107 -8.92 -21.45 -34.59
N SER A 108 -9.57 -21.53 -33.43
CA SER A 108 -10.74 -22.39 -33.21
C SER A 108 -11.89 -22.04 -34.15
N ALA A 109 -12.24 -20.76 -34.26
CA ALA A 109 -13.29 -20.29 -35.17
C ALA A 109 -12.96 -20.64 -36.64
N SER A 110 -11.70 -20.49 -37.05
CA SER A 110 -11.27 -20.83 -38.41
C SER A 110 -11.37 -22.33 -38.69
N MET A 111 -11.04 -23.18 -37.70
CA MET A 111 -11.22 -24.64 -37.80
C MET A 111 -12.70 -25.02 -37.87
N GLU A 112 -13.54 -24.37 -37.08
CA GLU A 112 -14.99 -24.61 -37.06
C GLU A 112 -15.65 -24.18 -38.37
N ILE A 113 -15.27 -23.03 -38.93
CA ILE A 113 -15.71 -22.57 -40.26
C ILE A 113 -15.29 -23.56 -41.35
N ALA A 114 -14.04 -24.06 -41.29
CA ALA A 114 -13.56 -25.06 -42.26
C ALA A 114 -14.36 -26.37 -42.17
N ALA A 115 -14.66 -26.84 -40.96
CA ALA A 115 -15.49 -28.02 -40.73
C ALA A 115 -16.93 -27.81 -41.23
N GLN A 116 -17.55 -26.67 -40.94
CA GLN A 116 -18.88 -26.32 -41.43
C GLN A 116 -18.92 -26.26 -42.97
N LYS A 117 -17.89 -25.68 -43.59
CA LYS A 117 -17.79 -25.63 -45.06
C LYS A 117 -17.67 -27.04 -45.66
N ALA A 118 -16.88 -27.92 -45.05
CA ALA A 118 -16.75 -29.31 -45.49
C ALA A 118 -18.09 -30.06 -45.37
N ALA A 119 -18.80 -29.89 -44.24
CA ALA A 119 -20.13 -30.47 -44.05
C ALA A 119 -21.15 -29.96 -45.08
N ALA A 120 -21.17 -28.66 -45.35
CA ALA A 120 -22.06 -28.08 -46.37
C ALA A 120 -21.77 -28.59 -47.79
N VAL A 121 -20.49 -28.78 -48.13
CA VAL A 121 -20.10 -29.37 -49.43
C VAL A 121 -20.57 -30.82 -49.54
N GLU A 122 -20.46 -31.60 -48.46
CA GLU A 122 -20.93 -32.98 -48.43
C GLU A 122 -22.47 -33.06 -48.53
N GLU A 123 -23.17 -32.15 -47.86
CA GLU A 123 -24.63 -32.04 -47.97
C GLU A 123 -25.07 -31.72 -49.40
N ILE A 124 -24.41 -30.76 -50.06
CA ILE A 124 -24.66 -30.43 -51.47
C ILE A 124 -24.39 -31.65 -52.37
N ARG A 125 -23.30 -32.39 -52.13
CA ARG A 125 -22.97 -33.60 -52.90
C ARG A 125 -24.09 -34.64 -52.77
N ASN A 126 -24.58 -34.88 -51.56
CA ASN A 126 -25.68 -35.82 -51.33
C ASN A 126 -26.97 -35.38 -52.04
N GLN A 127 -27.32 -34.08 -51.98
CA GLN A 127 -28.47 -33.55 -52.70
C GLN A 127 -28.34 -33.72 -54.22
N VAL A 128 -27.13 -33.56 -54.78
CA VAL A 128 -26.88 -33.78 -56.22
C VAL A 128 -27.00 -35.27 -56.58
N LEU A 129 -26.53 -36.18 -55.72
CA LEU A 129 -26.69 -37.62 -55.93
C LEU A 129 -28.17 -38.02 -55.93
N ASP A 130 -28.96 -37.54 -54.96
CA ASP A 130 -30.40 -37.80 -54.89
C ASP A 130 -31.13 -37.27 -56.14
N LEU A 131 -30.79 -36.05 -56.59
CA LEU A 131 -31.36 -35.49 -57.83
C LEU A 131 -30.97 -36.32 -59.05
N SER A 132 -29.73 -36.80 -59.12
CA SER A 132 -29.22 -37.58 -60.24
C SER A 132 -29.91 -38.94 -60.33
N VAL A 133 -30.14 -39.60 -59.18
CA VAL A 133 -30.92 -40.84 -59.10
C VAL A 133 -32.36 -40.60 -59.54
N LEU A 134 -33.01 -39.54 -59.07
CA LEU A 134 -34.36 -39.15 -59.50
C LEU A 134 -34.46 -38.91 -61.01
N VAL A 135 -33.48 -38.23 -61.59
CA VAL A 135 -33.41 -37.99 -63.04
C VAL A 135 -33.20 -39.30 -63.80
N ALA A 136 -32.26 -40.15 -63.37
CA ALA A 136 -32.03 -41.45 -63.97
C ALA A 136 -33.28 -42.34 -63.92
N GLU A 137 -33.97 -42.39 -62.77
CA GLU A 137 -35.22 -43.13 -62.59
C GLU A 137 -36.34 -42.61 -63.52
N LYS A 138 -36.41 -41.29 -63.73
CA LYS A 138 -37.37 -40.66 -64.65
C LYS A 138 -37.05 -40.94 -66.11
N VAL A 139 -35.77 -40.96 -66.49
CA VAL A 139 -35.31 -41.32 -67.85
C VAL A 139 -35.58 -42.79 -68.13
N ILE A 140 -35.20 -43.70 -67.22
CA ILE A 140 -35.47 -45.14 -67.35
C ILE A 140 -36.98 -45.40 -67.48
N ARG A 141 -37.82 -44.78 -66.64
CA ARG A 141 -39.28 -44.91 -66.78
C ARG A 141 -39.83 -44.40 -68.10
N ARG A 142 -39.17 -43.43 -68.73
CA ARG A 142 -39.55 -42.90 -70.05
C ARG A 142 -39.17 -43.90 -71.16
N GLU A 143 -37.94 -44.41 -71.12
CA GLU A 143 -37.45 -45.42 -72.08
C GLU A 143 -38.22 -46.74 -71.98
N VAL A 144 -38.58 -47.20 -70.78
CA VAL A 144 -39.37 -48.43 -70.56
C VAL A 144 -40.83 -48.29 -71.06
N LYS A 145 -41.35 -47.06 -71.18
CA LYS A 145 -42.65 -46.80 -71.81
C LYS A 145 -42.59 -46.88 -73.34
N ASP A 146 -41.41 -46.81 -73.94
CA ASP A 146 -41.22 -46.99 -75.38
C ASP A 146 -41.06 -48.49 -75.70
N LYS A 147 -41.95 -49.02 -76.55
CA LYS A 147 -42.11 -50.47 -76.80
C LYS A 147 -40.86 -51.19 -77.34
N ASN A 148 -39.86 -50.46 -77.82
CA ASN A 148 -38.63 -51.02 -78.41
C ASN A 148 -37.47 -51.23 -77.42
N ALA A 149 -37.50 -50.62 -76.22
CA ALA A 149 -36.40 -50.74 -75.25
C ALA A 149 -36.47 -52.04 -74.40
N ASN A 150 -37.65 -52.63 -74.26
CA ASN A 150 -37.86 -53.83 -73.42
C ASN A 150 -37.19 -55.10 -73.95
N GLN A 151 -36.96 -55.21 -75.27
CA GLN A 151 -36.28 -56.39 -75.85
C GLN A 151 -34.76 -56.36 -75.65
N VAL A 152 -34.14 -55.18 -75.61
CA VAL A 152 -32.68 -55.03 -75.47
C VAL A 152 -32.22 -55.22 -74.02
N LEU A 153 -33.02 -54.77 -73.04
CA LEU A 153 -32.71 -54.92 -71.60
C LEU A 153 -32.75 -56.38 -71.13
N VAL A 154 -33.61 -57.21 -71.71
CA VAL A 154 -33.74 -58.63 -71.33
C VAL A 154 -32.56 -59.46 -71.87
N ASP A 155 -32.01 -59.09 -73.02
CA ASP A 155 -30.86 -59.79 -73.63
C ASP A 155 -29.52 -59.45 -72.94
N ASP A 156 -29.39 -58.27 -72.34
CA ASP A 156 -28.14 -57.83 -71.67
C ASP A 156 -28.01 -58.33 -70.21
N ILE A 157 -29.14 -58.54 -69.51
CA ILE A 157 -29.15 -59.07 -68.13
C ILE A 157 -28.96 -60.61 -68.11
N LEU A 158 -29.17 -61.29 -69.24
CA LEU A 158 -29.04 -62.74 -69.39
C LEU A 158 -27.69 -63.20 -69.99
N LYS A 159 -26.70 -62.30 -70.08
CA LYS A 159 -25.28 -62.64 -70.30
C LYS A 159 -24.50 -62.60 -68.99
#